data_AF-A0A6C0ERU1-F1
#
_entry.id   AF-A0A6C0ERU1-F1
#
_cell.length_a   1.000
_cell.length_b   1.000
_cell.length_c   1.000
_cell.angle_alpha   90.00
_cell.angle_beta   90.00
_cell.angle_gamma   90.00
#
_symmetry.space_group_name_H-M   'P 1'
#
loop_
_entity.id
_entity.type
_entity.pdbx_description
1 polymer ?
#
loop_
_entity_poly.entity_id
_entity_poly.type
_entity_poly.pdbx_seq_one_letter_code
_entity_poly.pdbx_strand_id
1 'polypeptide(L)'
;MNVFSKPIVDSSGMNIYYTNYFNNSIVLKNFKIPQLKLIARENNLHVSGSKPVLIERIHNHFTQSIYAITIQKMFRGHIIRKLMKLKGEALNNKKICVNETDFYTLDPLQDIPYDEFYSYKDSNNFVYGFNITSLITLFKQKGKIINPYNREKVDFKIMNDIFALYKLTKIIFPHIFNEKSDEPNIPISNNQTHQNSVVTNSHQMNENVELHNRMQAIREKPINIRIQELFMEIDLLGNYTDSNWFISLEKREYIRYYRYLYDIWHYRGQMTHETKRRICRLHDPFINTSLSSLNLPTTTTEDCRAVCLYIMENMVYTGIDAEYQKIGALHVLSVLTIVSMDARRNMMWLYESLVY
;
A
#
# COMPACT_ATOMS: atom_id res chain seq x y z
N MET A 1 6.95 46.53 11.85
CA MET A 1 5.97 46.09 10.84
C MET A 1 6.72 45.74 9.57
N ASN A 2 6.57 44.50 9.10
CA ASN A 2 7.20 43.96 7.90
C ASN A 2 6.85 44.79 6.68
N VAL A 3 7.82 45.55 6.16
CA VAL A 3 7.78 46.05 4.80
C VAL A 3 8.35 44.95 3.93
N PHE A 4 7.48 44.27 3.21
CA PHE A 4 7.83 43.34 2.14
C PHE A 4 8.82 44.03 1.19
N SER A 5 10.09 43.67 1.31
CA SER A 5 11.10 44.08 0.33
C SER A 5 10.83 43.25 -0.92
N LYS A 6 10.25 43.89 -1.93
CA LYS A 6 10.03 43.32 -3.26
C LYS A 6 11.31 42.62 -3.75
N PRO A 7 11.21 41.48 -4.46
CA PRO A 7 12.38 40.86 -5.06
C PRO A 7 12.98 41.84 -6.08
N ILE A 8 14.28 42.09 -5.95
CA ILE A 8 15.06 42.87 -6.91
C ILE A 8 15.15 42.00 -8.18
N VAL A 9 14.26 42.25 -9.13
CA VAL A 9 14.33 41.71 -10.50
C VAL A 9 15.21 42.68 -11.30
N ASP A 10 16.27 42.18 -11.93
CA ASP A 10 17.03 42.95 -12.92
C ASP A 10 17.11 42.21 -14.27
N SER A 11 16.42 42.81 -15.24
CA SER A 11 16.53 42.82 -16.71
C SER A 11 16.80 41.56 -17.56
N SER A 12 16.93 40.34 -17.03
CA SER A 12 17.00 39.13 -17.90
C SER A 12 16.33 37.85 -17.40
N GLY A 13 15.82 37.80 -16.17
CA GLY A 13 14.83 36.79 -15.73
C GLY A 13 15.18 35.31 -15.96
N MET A 14 16.43 34.94 -16.20
CA MET A 14 16.79 33.58 -16.62
C MET A 14 17.46 32.83 -15.47
N ASN A 15 16.76 31.87 -14.87
CA ASN A 15 17.37 30.92 -13.94
C ASN A 15 18.41 30.07 -14.71
N ILE A 16 19.69 30.19 -14.36
CA ILE A 16 20.76 29.42 -14.97
C ILE A 16 20.96 28.14 -14.16
N TYR A 17 20.48 27.03 -14.72
CA TYR A 17 20.77 25.67 -14.25
C TYR A 17 21.85 25.01 -15.11
N TYR A 18 22.39 23.89 -14.62
CA TYR A 18 23.38 23.09 -15.34
C TYR A 18 22.92 22.73 -16.77
N THR A 19 21.62 22.50 -16.99
CA THR A 19 21.05 22.21 -18.33
C THR A 19 21.28 23.35 -19.30
N ASN A 20 20.93 24.58 -18.92
CA ASN A 20 21.06 25.77 -19.76
C ASN A 20 22.52 26.21 -19.89
N TYR A 21 23.33 25.99 -18.85
CA TYR A 21 24.74 26.34 -18.83
C TYR A 21 25.54 25.64 -19.94
N PHE A 22 25.36 24.33 -20.07
CA PHE A 22 26.07 23.55 -21.09
C PHE A 22 25.37 23.58 -22.45
N ASN A 23 24.04 23.55 -22.51
CA ASN A 23 23.30 23.57 -23.79
C ASN A 23 23.49 24.90 -24.54
N ASN A 24 23.52 26.02 -23.83
CA ASN A 24 23.67 27.35 -24.44
C ASN A 24 25.11 27.88 -24.39
N SER A 25 26.09 27.04 -24.00
CA SER A 25 27.52 27.41 -23.91
C SER A 25 27.76 28.74 -23.17
N ILE A 26 27.12 28.92 -22.01
CA ILE A 26 27.12 30.20 -21.30
C ILE A 26 28.51 30.51 -20.73
N VAL A 27 29.06 31.68 -21.04
CA VAL A 27 30.38 32.10 -20.55
C VAL A 27 30.24 32.92 -19.26
N LEU A 28 30.52 32.29 -18.10
CA LEU A 28 30.39 32.94 -16.77
C LEU A 28 31.26 34.20 -16.59
N LYS A 29 32.34 34.35 -17.37
CA LYS A 29 33.23 35.52 -17.32
C LYS A 29 32.50 36.83 -17.64
N ASN A 30 31.46 36.76 -18.48
CA ASN A 30 30.70 37.91 -18.96
C ASN A 30 29.72 38.47 -17.91
N PHE A 31 29.44 37.72 -16.85
CA PHE A 31 28.48 38.12 -15.81
C PHE A 31 29.11 39.06 -14.77
N LYS A 32 28.29 39.97 -14.24
CA LYS A 32 28.66 40.85 -13.11
C LYS A 32 28.59 40.07 -11.78
N ILE A 33 29.32 40.53 -10.76
CA ILE A 33 29.34 39.89 -9.44
C ILE A 33 27.94 39.70 -8.82
N PRO A 34 27.01 40.67 -8.88
CA PRO A 34 25.65 40.47 -8.38
C PRO A 34 24.91 39.31 -9.05
N GLN A 35 25.08 39.16 -10.37
CA GLN A 35 24.48 38.06 -11.14
C GLN A 35 25.09 36.71 -10.76
N LEU A 36 26.42 36.64 -10.58
CA LEU A 36 27.09 35.41 -10.14
C LEU A 36 26.65 35.00 -8.72
N LYS A 37 26.44 35.97 -7.82
CA LYS A 37 25.91 35.70 -6.47
C LYS A 37 24.46 35.19 -6.52
N LEU A 38 23.65 35.70 -7.44
CA LEU A 38 22.29 35.21 -7.67
C LEU A 38 22.29 33.74 -8.11
N ILE A 39 23.07 33.41 -9.15
CA ILE A 39 23.21 32.04 -9.67
C ILE A 39 23.71 31.08 -8.58
N ALA A 40 24.72 31.50 -7.81
CA ALA A 40 25.22 30.70 -6.69
C ALA A 40 24.15 30.47 -5.62
N ARG A 41 23.36 31.50 -5.26
CA ARG A 41 22.28 31.39 -4.27
C ARG A 41 21.17 30.44 -4.73
N GLU A 42 20.76 30.52 -6.00
CA GLU A 42 19.72 29.66 -6.58
C GLU A 42 20.13 28.18 -6.62
N ASN A 43 21.42 27.90 -6.77
CA ASN A 43 21.98 26.55 -6.76
C ASN A 43 22.46 26.11 -5.36
N ASN A 44 22.04 26.80 -4.29
CA ASN A 44 22.40 26.52 -2.91
C ASN A 44 23.93 26.50 -2.65
N LEU A 45 24.68 27.31 -3.39
CA LEU A 45 26.13 27.46 -3.25
C LEU A 45 26.48 28.65 -2.36
N HIS A 46 27.64 28.58 -1.72
CA HIS A 46 28.20 29.69 -0.95
C HIS A 46 28.46 30.91 -1.86
N VAL A 47 28.03 32.10 -1.42
CA VAL A 47 28.00 33.34 -2.25
C VAL A 47 29.16 34.31 -2.00
N SER A 48 30.05 34.06 -1.04
CA SER A 48 31.20 34.93 -0.78
C SER A 48 32.42 34.56 -1.63
N GLY A 49 33.34 35.51 -1.76
CA GLY A 49 34.62 35.36 -2.49
C GLY A 49 34.80 36.35 -3.64
N SER A 50 35.96 36.27 -4.28
CA SER A 50 36.29 37.04 -5.48
C SER A 50 35.53 36.49 -6.71
N LYS A 51 35.42 37.31 -7.77
CA LYS A 51 34.77 36.91 -9.03
C LYS A 51 35.28 35.57 -9.59
N PRO A 52 36.60 35.29 -9.68
CA PRO A 52 37.09 34.00 -10.20
C PRO A 52 36.69 32.81 -9.33
N VAL A 53 36.71 32.96 -8.00
CA VAL A 53 36.31 31.90 -7.05
C VAL A 53 34.83 31.55 -7.20
N LEU A 54 33.97 32.55 -7.38
CA LEU A 54 32.54 32.32 -7.64
C LEU A 54 32.32 31.59 -8.97
N ILE A 55 33.03 31.98 -10.03
CA ILE A 55 32.94 31.33 -11.34
C ILE A 55 33.38 29.87 -11.25
N GLU A 56 34.52 29.60 -10.63
CA GLU A 56 35.04 28.24 -10.46
C GLU A 56 34.08 27.36 -9.67
N ARG A 57 33.51 27.88 -8.58
CA ARG A 57 32.54 27.15 -7.74
C ARG A 57 31.28 26.76 -8.52
N ILE A 58 30.71 27.72 -9.26
CA ILE A 58 29.53 27.48 -10.10
C ILE A 58 29.85 26.46 -11.20
N HIS A 59 31.00 26.63 -11.86
CA HIS A 59 31.43 25.72 -12.92
C HIS A 59 31.61 24.29 -12.41
N ASN A 60 32.33 24.10 -11.29
CA ASN A 60 32.56 22.80 -10.69
C ASN A 60 31.24 22.13 -10.29
N HIS A 61 30.30 22.87 -9.69
CA HIS A 61 29.00 22.35 -9.32
C HIS A 61 28.19 21.85 -10.54
N PHE A 62 28.15 22.63 -11.63
CA PHE A 62 27.45 22.24 -12.85
C PHE A 62 28.11 21.05 -13.53
N THR A 63 29.44 21.03 -13.60
CA THR A 63 30.20 19.91 -14.16
C THR A 63 29.96 18.62 -13.38
N GLN A 64 30.03 18.66 -12.04
CA GLN A 64 29.73 17.52 -11.18
C GLN A 64 28.28 17.04 -11.35
N SER A 65 27.33 17.97 -11.51
CA SER A 65 25.93 17.64 -11.74
C SER A 65 25.72 16.84 -13.03
N ILE A 66 26.39 17.22 -14.14
CA ILE A 66 26.33 16.44 -15.40
C ILE A 66 26.91 15.05 -15.24
N TYR A 67 28.06 14.91 -14.59
CA TYR A 67 28.66 13.60 -14.35
C TYR A 67 27.76 12.72 -13.49
N ALA A 68 27.19 13.28 -12.42
CA ALA A 68 26.22 12.58 -11.57
C ALA A 68 25.01 12.10 -12.38
N ILE A 69 24.42 12.96 -13.22
CA ILE A 69 23.28 12.60 -14.07
C ILE A 69 23.64 11.49 -15.07
N THR A 70 24.84 11.55 -15.65
CA THR A 70 25.33 10.55 -16.60
C THR A 70 25.47 9.19 -15.92
N ILE A 71 26.07 9.15 -14.73
CA ILE A 71 26.19 7.93 -13.91
C ILE A 71 24.80 7.40 -13.55
N GLN A 72 23.91 8.27 -13.06
CA GLN A 72 22.54 7.90 -12.69
C GLN A 72 21.76 7.33 -13.89
N LYS A 73 21.90 7.91 -15.09
CA LYS A 73 21.27 7.40 -16.33
C LYS A 73 21.73 5.98 -16.62
N MET A 74 23.04 5.73 -16.58
CA MET A 74 23.61 4.40 -16.81
C MET A 74 23.13 3.38 -15.77
N PHE A 75 23.07 3.80 -14.51
CA PHE A 75 22.61 2.98 -13.40
C PHE A 75 21.11 2.63 -13.49
N ARG A 76 20.24 3.60 -13.80
CA ARG A 76 18.81 3.35 -14.05
C ARG A 76 18.62 2.30 -15.16
N GLY A 77 19.38 2.41 -16.26
CA GLY A 77 19.35 1.42 -17.33
C GLY A 77 19.86 0.04 -16.90
N HIS A 78 20.89 -0.02 -16.05
CA HIS A 78 21.39 -1.28 -15.48
C HIS A 78 20.31 -1.97 -14.63
N ILE A 79 19.58 -1.22 -13.80
CA ILE A 79 18.49 -1.75 -12.98
C ILE A 79 17.41 -2.39 -13.86
N ILE A 80 16.96 -1.70 -14.91
CA ILE A 80 15.94 -2.23 -15.82
C ILE A 80 16.43 -3.52 -16.48
N ARG A 81 17.64 -3.53 -17.07
CA ARG A 81 18.20 -4.74 -17.69
C ARG A 81 18.30 -5.91 -16.71
N LYS A 82 18.67 -5.64 -15.45
CA LYS A 82 18.69 -6.66 -14.39
C LYS A 82 17.29 -7.19 -14.11
N LEU A 83 16.28 -6.32 -14.02
CA LEU A 83 14.88 -6.71 -13.84
C LEU A 83 14.37 -7.58 -15.00
N MET A 84 14.64 -7.20 -16.26
CA MET A 84 14.27 -8.01 -17.43
C MET A 84 14.88 -9.41 -17.35
N LYS A 85 16.16 -9.50 -16.98
CA LYS A 85 16.88 -10.78 -16.86
C LYS A 85 16.29 -11.65 -15.75
N LEU A 86 15.90 -11.05 -14.62
CA LEU A 86 15.30 -11.77 -13.50
C LEU A 86 13.88 -12.27 -13.81
N LYS A 87 13.12 -11.63 -14.71
CA LYS A 87 11.75 -12.06 -15.06
C LYS A 87 11.66 -13.43 -15.76
N GLY A 88 12.78 -13.93 -16.29
CA GLY A 88 12.86 -15.25 -16.89
C GLY A 88 12.57 -15.28 -18.39
N GLU A 89 12.72 -16.47 -18.97
CA GLU A 89 12.73 -16.69 -20.42
C GLU A 89 11.34 -16.59 -21.09
N ALA A 90 10.26 -16.82 -20.35
CA ALA A 90 8.90 -16.76 -20.89
C ALA A 90 8.34 -15.34 -21.00
N LEU A 91 9.12 -14.32 -20.64
CA LEU A 91 8.67 -12.92 -20.64
C LEU A 91 8.21 -12.45 -22.02
N ASN A 92 8.93 -12.81 -23.07
CA ASN A 92 8.62 -12.43 -24.45
C ASN A 92 7.60 -13.36 -25.11
N ASN A 93 7.50 -14.59 -24.63
CA ASN A 93 6.57 -15.58 -25.16
C ASN A 93 6.07 -16.48 -24.03
N LYS A 94 4.90 -16.14 -23.47
CA LYS A 94 4.29 -16.87 -22.37
C LYS A 94 3.83 -18.29 -22.75
N LYS A 95 3.71 -18.60 -24.05
CA LYS A 95 3.27 -19.93 -24.54
C LYS A 95 4.29 -21.04 -24.31
N ILE A 96 5.53 -20.70 -23.97
CA ILE A 96 6.55 -21.72 -23.63
C ILE A 96 6.31 -22.32 -22.24
N CYS A 97 5.46 -21.68 -21.42
CA CYS A 97 5.09 -22.18 -20.11
C CYS A 97 4.21 -23.43 -20.24
N VAL A 98 4.43 -24.40 -19.36
CA VAL A 98 3.66 -25.65 -19.31
C VAL A 98 2.30 -25.43 -18.65
N ASN A 99 2.20 -24.48 -17.71
CA ASN A 99 0.95 -24.11 -17.08
C ASN A 99 0.22 -23.01 -17.88
N GLU A 100 -1.11 -23.05 -17.91
CA GLU A 100 -1.94 -22.09 -18.65
C GLU A 100 -2.40 -20.90 -17.81
N THR A 101 -2.54 -21.08 -16.49
CA THR A 101 -3.03 -20.07 -15.54
C THR A 101 -2.04 -19.84 -14.40
N ASP A 102 -2.25 -18.79 -13.59
CA ASP A 102 -1.63 -18.63 -12.27
C ASP A 102 -2.27 -19.55 -11.23
N PHE A 103 -1.53 -19.94 -10.19
CA PHE A 103 -2.00 -20.89 -9.19
C PHE A 103 -2.83 -20.26 -8.07
N TYR A 104 -2.71 -18.94 -7.88
CA TYR A 104 -3.38 -18.23 -6.80
C TYR A 104 -4.48 -17.33 -7.32
N THR A 105 -4.19 -16.48 -8.32
CA THR A 105 -5.21 -15.61 -8.92
C THR A 105 -6.10 -16.37 -9.91
N LEU A 106 -5.63 -17.52 -10.42
CA LEU A 106 -6.29 -18.32 -11.47
C LEU A 106 -6.39 -17.60 -12.82
N ASP A 107 -5.73 -16.45 -12.97
CA ASP A 107 -5.73 -15.70 -14.22
C ASP A 107 -4.95 -16.47 -15.30
N PRO A 108 -5.43 -16.50 -16.55
CA PRO A 108 -4.63 -16.99 -17.67
C PRO A 108 -3.30 -16.26 -17.75
N LEU A 109 -2.21 -16.98 -18.06
CA LEU A 109 -0.88 -16.35 -18.11
C LEU A 109 -0.83 -15.18 -19.09
N GLN A 110 -1.59 -15.25 -20.17
CA GLN A 110 -1.69 -14.20 -21.18
C GLN A 110 -2.19 -12.87 -20.60
N ASP A 111 -3.11 -12.94 -19.64
CA ASP A 111 -3.79 -11.80 -19.04
C ASP A 111 -2.99 -11.18 -17.88
N ILE A 112 -2.01 -11.89 -17.33
CA ILE A 112 -1.12 -11.37 -16.28
C ILE A 112 -0.34 -10.15 -16.81
N PRO A 113 -0.41 -8.98 -16.14
CA PRO A 113 0.34 -7.80 -16.53
C PRO A 113 1.84 -8.04 -16.65
N TYR A 114 2.47 -7.35 -17.60
CA TYR A 114 3.90 -7.49 -17.89
C TYR A 114 4.78 -7.29 -16.65
N ASP A 115 4.43 -6.31 -15.86
CA ASP A 115 5.07 -5.87 -14.63
C ASP A 115 4.93 -6.90 -13.48
N GLU A 116 3.81 -7.62 -13.40
CA GLU A 116 3.57 -8.69 -12.43
C GLU A 116 4.05 -10.08 -12.89
N PHE A 117 4.31 -10.30 -14.18
CA PHE A 117 4.70 -11.61 -14.70
C PHE A 117 6.13 -12.02 -14.30
N TYR A 118 6.31 -13.31 -13.98
CA TYR A 118 7.58 -13.98 -13.74
C TYR A 118 7.57 -15.40 -14.31
N SER A 119 8.72 -15.91 -14.72
CA SER A 119 8.89 -17.29 -15.13
C SER A 119 10.22 -17.87 -14.71
N TYR A 120 10.27 -19.18 -14.51
CA TYR A 120 11.52 -19.90 -14.32
C TYR A 120 11.46 -21.31 -14.91
N LYS A 121 12.64 -21.86 -15.15
CA LYS A 121 12.83 -23.21 -15.66
C LYS A 121 13.26 -24.15 -14.54
N ASP A 122 12.60 -25.30 -14.43
CA ASP A 122 12.95 -26.32 -13.45
C ASP A 122 14.15 -27.19 -13.90
N SER A 123 14.54 -28.15 -13.05
CA SER A 123 15.61 -29.13 -13.35
C SER A 123 15.26 -30.07 -14.50
N ASN A 124 13.97 -30.23 -14.81
CA ASN A 124 13.45 -31.08 -15.87
C ASN A 124 13.25 -30.32 -17.20
N ASN A 125 13.77 -29.09 -17.29
CA ASN A 125 13.63 -28.18 -18.42
C ASN A 125 12.21 -27.68 -18.72
N PHE A 126 11.26 -27.85 -17.81
CA PHE A 126 9.94 -27.27 -17.93
C PHE A 126 9.94 -25.82 -17.46
N VAL A 127 9.27 -24.95 -18.22
CA VAL A 127 9.13 -23.54 -17.91
C VAL A 127 7.77 -23.32 -17.26
N TYR A 128 7.74 -22.61 -16.14
CA TYR A 128 6.51 -22.25 -15.45
C TYR A 128 6.38 -20.73 -15.38
N GLY A 129 5.17 -20.23 -15.63
CA GLY A 129 4.81 -18.82 -15.55
C GLY A 129 3.96 -18.54 -14.32
N PHE A 130 4.14 -17.37 -13.71
CA PHE A 130 3.48 -16.99 -12.47
C PHE A 130 3.21 -15.49 -12.42
N ASN A 131 2.22 -15.12 -11.62
CA ASN A 131 2.20 -13.78 -11.03
C ASN A 131 3.23 -13.75 -9.87
N ILE A 132 4.13 -12.77 -9.89
CA ILE A 132 5.19 -12.61 -8.89
C ILE A 132 4.63 -12.42 -7.48
N THR A 133 3.48 -11.76 -7.36
CA THR A 133 2.79 -11.52 -6.08
C THR A 133 2.29 -12.84 -5.51
N SER A 134 1.68 -13.70 -6.34
CA SER A 134 1.23 -15.04 -5.95
C SER A 134 2.37 -15.88 -5.36
N LEU A 135 3.54 -15.90 -6.01
CA LEU A 135 4.72 -16.61 -5.49
C LEU A 135 5.19 -16.06 -4.13
N ILE A 136 5.21 -14.74 -3.96
CA ILE A 136 5.58 -14.12 -2.70
C ILE A 136 4.58 -14.49 -1.59
N THR A 137 3.28 -14.48 -1.88
CA THR A 137 2.24 -14.92 -0.94
C THR A 137 2.44 -16.39 -0.53
N LEU A 138 2.77 -17.27 -1.47
CA LEU A 138 3.08 -18.67 -1.17
C LEU A 138 4.31 -18.80 -0.27
N PHE A 139 5.38 -18.04 -0.53
CA PHE A 139 6.64 -18.13 0.22
C PHE A 139 6.54 -17.56 1.64
N LYS A 140 5.52 -16.75 1.91
CA LYS A 140 5.23 -16.23 3.26
C LYS A 140 4.53 -17.23 4.16
N GLN A 141 3.87 -18.24 3.59
CA GLN A 141 3.22 -19.28 4.38
C GLN A 141 4.27 -20.16 5.07
N LYS A 142 3.98 -20.61 6.30
CA LYS A 142 4.87 -21.53 7.03
C LYS A 142 4.83 -22.89 6.36
N GLY A 143 5.94 -23.32 5.75
CA GLY A 143 6.01 -24.64 5.10
C GLY A 143 7.22 -24.85 4.20
N LYS A 144 7.23 -25.98 3.48
CA LYS A 144 8.21 -26.24 2.43
C LYS A 144 7.88 -25.39 1.21
N ILE A 145 8.87 -24.61 0.75
CA ILE A 145 8.75 -23.83 -0.47
C ILE A 145 8.88 -24.77 -1.67
N ILE A 146 7.75 -25.03 -2.33
CA ILE A 146 7.62 -25.92 -3.47
C ILE A 146 6.92 -25.20 -4.62
N ASN A 147 7.16 -25.64 -5.84
CA ASN A 147 6.38 -25.22 -7.00
C ASN A 147 4.95 -25.76 -6.87
N PRO A 148 3.91 -24.92 -7.01
CA PRO A 148 2.52 -25.34 -6.86
C PRO A 148 2.05 -26.37 -7.92
N TYR A 149 2.70 -26.44 -9.09
CA TYR A 149 2.30 -27.33 -10.18
C TYR A 149 2.91 -28.73 -10.08
N ASN A 150 4.24 -28.83 -9.93
CA ASN A 150 4.95 -30.10 -9.92
C ASN A 150 5.34 -30.57 -8.49
N ARG A 151 5.11 -29.74 -7.46
CA ARG A 151 5.43 -29.98 -6.04
C ARG A 151 6.92 -30.22 -5.74
N GLU A 152 7.80 -29.94 -6.69
CA GLU A 152 9.25 -29.99 -6.49
C GLU A 152 9.73 -28.80 -5.66
N LYS A 153 10.83 -29.00 -4.93
CA LYS A 153 11.44 -27.94 -4.12
C LYS A 153 12.02 -26.86 -5.03
N VAL A 154 11.73 -25.60 -4.73
CA VAL A 154 12.34 -24.46 -5.45
C VAL A 154 13.78 -24.28 -4.95
N ASP A 155 14.72 -24.14 -5.89
CA ASP A 155 16.12 -23.91 -5.54
C ASP A 155 16.33 -22.55 -4.84
N PHE A 156 17.31 -22.50 -3.94
CA PHE A 156 17.62 -21.31 -3.15
C PHE A 156 18.03 -20.12 -4.04
N LYS A 157 18.72 -20.37 -5.15
CA LYS A 157 19.09 -19.32 -6.10
C LYS A 157 17.85 -18.69 -6.76
N ILE A 158 16.94 -19.53 -7.24
CA ILE A 158 15.67 -19.10 -7.86
C ILE A 158 14.85 -18.29 -6.87
N MET A 159 14.77 -18.76 -5.61
CA MET A 159 14.08 -18.05 -4.54
C MET A 159 14.68 -16.65 -4.29
N ASN A 160 16.01 -16.52 -4.24
CA ASN A 160 16.66 -15.22 -4.09
C ASN A 160 16.42 -14.31 -5.29
N ASP A 161 16.41 -14.86 -6.51
CA ASP A 161 16.11 -14.12 -7.73
C ASP A 161 14.67 -13.60 -7.73
N ILE A 162 13.71 -14.41 -7.25
CA ILE A 162 12.31 -14.00 -7.04
C ILE A 162 12.21 -12.84 -6.05
N PHE A 163 12.87 -12.93 -4.89
CA PHE A 163 12.84 -11.85 -3.90
C PHE A 163 13.53 -10.58 -4.41
N ALA A 164 14.63 -10.72 -5.16
CA ALA A 164 15.32 -9.60 -5.78
C ALA A 164 14.43 -8.93 -6.84
N LEU A 165 13.76 -9.73 -7.68
CA LEU A 165 12.82 -9.24 -8.67
C LEU A 165 11.68 -8.47 -7.99
N TYR A 166 11.02 -9.06 -7.00
CA TYR A 166 9.92 -8.43 -6.28
C TYR A 166 10.30 -7.04 -5.71
N LYS A 167 11.48 -6.95 -5.08
CA LYS A 167 12.00 -5.67 -4.56
C LYS A 167 12.25 -4.65 -5.68
N LEU A 168 12.82 -5.09 -6.81
CA LEU A 168 13.06 -4.22 -7.96
C LEU A 168 11.75 -3.76 -8.61
N THR A 169 10.77 -4.66 -8.76
CA THR A 169 9.44 -4.30 -9.29
C THR A 169 8.78 -3.25 -8.41
N LYS A 170 8.91 -3.34 -7.08
CA LYS A 170 8.39 -2.33 -6.15
C LYS A 170 9.04 -0.96 -6.30
N ILE A 171 10.34 -0.91 -6.61
CA ILE A 171 11.07 0.34 -6.84
C ILE A 171 10.69 0.97 -8.18
N ILE A 172 10.57 0.15 -9.24
CA ILE A 172 10.36 0.63 -10.62
C ILE A 172 8.89 0.92 -10.90
N PHE A 173 7.99 0.14 -10.31
CA PHE A 173 6.56 0.22 -10.53
C PHE A 173 5.81 0.36 -9.18
N PRO A 174 5.98 1.49 -8.49
CA PRO A 174 5.38 1.68 -7.17
C PRO A 174 3.85 1.65 -7.19
N HIS A 175 3.20 2.02 -8.30
CA HIS A 175 1.73 2.04 -8.40
C HIS A 175 1.09 0.66 -8.22
N ILE A 176 1.71 -0.41 -8.76
CA ILE A 176 1.24 -1.80 -8.63
C ILE A 176 1.12 -2.21 -7.16
N PHE A 177 2.11 -1.81 -6.37
CA PHE A 177 2.17 -2.17 -4.95
C PHE A 177 1.50 -1.14 -4.07
N ASN A 178 1.25 0.08 -4.53
CA ASN A 178 0.48 1.07 -3.78
C ASN A 178 -1.03 0.83 -3.88
N GLU A 179 -1.49 0.12 -4.92
CA GLU A 179 -2.87 -0.39 -5.02
C GLU A 179 -3.07 -1.74 -4.29
N LYS A 180 -1.98 -2.45 -3.96
CA LYS A 180 -1.99 -3.77 -3.28
C LYS A 180 -1.17 -3.81 -1.96
N SER A 181 -0.75 -2.68 -1.38
CA SER A 181 0.04 -2.66 -0.14
C SER A 181 -0.84 -2.70 1.09
N ASP A 182 -1.35 -3.88 1.36
CA ASP A 182 -1.72 -4.29 2.71
C ASP A 182 -1.05 -5.65 2.95
N GLU A 183 0.27 -5.62 3.03
CA GLU A 183 1.03 -6.64 3.74
C GLU A 183 1.90 -5.94 4.80
N PRO A 184 1.84 -6.39 6.07
CA PRO A 184 2.51 -5.72 7.17
C PRO A 184 4.03 -5.79 7.03
N ASN A 185 4.68 -4.63 7.20
CA ASN A 185 6.09 -4.59 7.59
C ASN A 185 6.21 -5.25 8.97
N ILE A 186 6.64 -6.51 9.02
CA ILE A 186 7.20 -7.07 10.25
C ILE A 186 8.54 -6.37 10.47
N PRO A 187 8.78 -5.71 11.61
CA PRO A 187 10.08 -5.13 11.89
C PRO A 187 11.11 -6.26 11.94
N ILE A 188 12.05 -6.24 11.00
CA ILE A 188 13.30 -6.98 11.17
C ILE A 188 14.00 -6.29 12.34
N SER A 189 14.11 -7.01 13.46
CA SER A 189 14.97 -6.62 14.58
C SER A 189 16.41 -6.55 14.10
N ASN A 190 16.81 -5.39 13.63
CA ASN A 190 18.21 -4.99 13.51
C ASN A 190 18.43 -3.90 14.55
N ASN A 191 18.95 -4.32 15.71
CA ASN A 191 19.66 -3.41 16.59
C ASN A 191 20.83 -2.80 15.81
N GLN A 192 20.73 -1.52 15.45
CA GLN A 192 21.80 -0.52 15.57
C GLN A 192 21.32 0.84 15.02
N THR A 193 21.23 1.78 15.97
CA THR A 193 21.43 3.23 15.88
C THR A 193 21.82 3.84 14.52
N HIS A 194 21.04 4.80 14.05
CA HIS A 194 21.49 6.20 13.92
C HIS A 194 20.31 7.17 13.71
N GLN A 195 20.34 8.25 14.50
CA GLN A 195 19.41 9.38 14.47
C GLN A 195 19.62 10.23 13.20
N ASN A 196 18.55 10.64 12.50
CA ASN A 196 18.00 11.99 12.61
C ASN A 196 16.90 12.32 11.57
N SER A 197 15.86 13.00 12.09
CA SER A 197 14.97 14.03 11.49
C SER A 197 13.96 13.67 10.40
N VAL A 198 12.67 13.56 10.77
CA VAL A 198 11.54 14.41 10.29
C VAL A 198 10.46 14.43 11.40
N VAL A 199 10.28 15.58 12.07
CA VAL A 199 9.48 15.77 13.30
C VAL A 199 7.98 15.96 13.05
N THR A 200 7.44 15.54 11.90
CA THR A 200 6.01 15.70 11.58
C THR A 200 5.20 14.39 11.62
N ASN A 201 5.84 13.23 11.75
CA ASN A 201 5.16 11.91 11.78
C ASN A 201 5.00 11.30 13.19
N SER A 202 5.52 11.93 14.25
CA SER A 202 5.53 11.31 15.60
C SER A 202 4.13 11.21 16.23
N HIS A 203 3.25 12.20 16.03
CA HIS A 203 1.92 12.20 16.63
C HIS A 203 0.98 11.15 16.00
N GLN A 204 0.93 11.07 14.66
CA GLN A 204 0.13 10.04 13.98
C GLN A 204 0.63 8.62 14.24
N MET A 205 1.94 8.43 14.39
CA MET A 205 2.52 7.12 14.74
C MET A 205 2.14 6.71 16.16
N ASN A 206 2.17 7.64 17.13
CA ASN A 206 1.83 7.35 18.53
C ASN A 206 0.34 7.03 18.71
N GLU A 207 -0.56 7.79 18.08
CA GLU A 207 -2.02 7.52 18.17
C GLU A 207 -2.42 6.19 17.51
N ASN A 208 -1.75 5.80 16.41
CA ASN A 208 -1.99 4.50 15.78
C ASN A 208 -1.51 3.33 16.65
N VAL A 209 -0.42 3.52 17.40
CA VAL A 209 0.08 2.52 18.37
C VAL A 209 -0.89 2.38 19.54
N GLU A 210 -1.42 3.49 20.07
CA GLU A 210 -2.40 3.46 21.16
C GLU A 210 -3.72 2.80 20.71
N LEU A 211 -4.22 3.14 19.53
CA LEU A 211 -5.40 2.51 18.94
C LEU A 211 -5.19 1.00 18.72
N HIS A 212 -4.00 0.60 18.24
CA HIS A 212 -3.66 -0.81 18.07
C HIS A 212 -3.69 -1.57 19.41
N ASN A 213 -3.10 -0.98 20.46
CA ASN A 213 -3.09 -1.57 21.80
C ASN A 213 -4.52 -1.68 22.38
N ARG A 214 -5.37 -0.66 22.17
CA ARG A 214 -6.79 -0.70 22.56
C ARG A 214 -7.52 -1.84 21.85
N MET A 215 -7.33 -1.98 20.54
CA MET A 215 -7.95 -3.06 19.75
C MET A 215 -7.48 -4.44 20.21
N GLN A 216 -6.21 -4.59 20.58
CA GLN A 216 -5.70 -5.83 21.13
C GLN A 216 -6.36 -6.18 22.47
N ALA A 217 -6.48 -5.21 23.39
CA ALA A 217 -7.13 -5.40 24.68
C ALA A 217 -8.62 -5.78 24.55
N ILE A 218 -9.33 -5.21 23.57
CA ILE A 218 -10.72 -5.61 23.26
C ILE A 218 -10.77 -7.06 22.80
N ARG A 219 -9.85 -7.47 21.92
CA ARG A 219 -9.82 -8.81 21.32
C ARG A 219 -9.46 -9.93 22.30
N GLU A 220 -8.78 -9.60 23.40
CA GLU A 220 -8.49 -10.53 24.48
C GLU A 220 -9.74 -10.90 25.31
N LYS A 221 -10.81 -10.10 25.24
CA LYS A 221 -12.06 -10.39 25.94
C LYS A 221 -12.85 -11.55 25.29
N PRO A 222 -13.69 -12.25 26.07
CA PRO A 222 -14.63 -13.24 25.54
C PRO A 222 -15.54 -12.68 24.43
N ILE A 223 -15.84 -13.49 23.41
CA ILE A 223 -16.58 -13.07 22.21
C ILE A 223 -17.94 -12.42 22.52
N ASN A 224 -18.67 -12.94 23.51
CA ASN A 224 -19.99 -12.42 23.88
C ASN A 224 -19.89 -11.02 24.49
N ILE A 225 -18.86 -10.75 25.29
CA ILE A 225 -18.60 -9.43 25.88
C ILE A 225 -18.25 -8.44 24.78
N ARG A 226 -17.41 -8.85 23.82
CA ARG A 226 -17.04 -8.02 22.66
C ARG A 226 -18.24 -7.63 21.82
N ILE A 227 -19.17 -8.56 21.56
CA ILE A 227 -20.41 -8.26 20.83
C ILE A 227 -21.25 -7.24 21.60
N GLN A 228 -21.44 -7.42 22.92
CA GLN A 228 -22.19 -6.48 23.73
C GLN A 228 -21.56 -5.09 23.73
N GLU A 229 -20.24 -5.00 23.95
CA GLU A 229 -19.50 -3.73 23.92
C GLU A 229 -19.56 -3.03 22.56
N LEU A 230 -19.52 -3.79 21.47
CA LEU A 230 -19.66 -3.24 20.12
C LEU A 230 -21.04 -2.63 19.88
N PHE A 231 -22.11 -3.33 20.27
CA PHE A 231 -23.47 -2.81 20.11
C PHE A 231 -23.74 -1.61 21.03
N MET A 232 -23.19 -1.59 22.25
CA MET A 232 -23.25 -0.40 23.12
C MET A 232 -22.54 0.81 22.48
N GLU A 233 -21.40 0.61 21.81
CA GLU A 233 -20.72 1.70 21.09
C GLU A 233 -21.56 2.20 19.91
N ILE A 234 -22.15 1.27 19.14
CA ILE A 234 -23.04 1.63 18.02
C ILE A 234 -24.25 2.45 18.53
N ASP A 235 -24.75 2.13 19.71
CA ASP A 235 -25.84 2.88 20.35
C ASP A 235 -25.40 4.28 20.78
N LEU A 236 -24.21 4.41 21.37
CA LEU A 236 -23.60 5.69 21.71
C LEU A 236 -23.44 6.61 20.47
N LEU A 237 -23.19 6.01 19.31
CA LEU A 237 -23.11 6.72 18.02
C LEU A 237 -24.48 7.18 17.49
N GLY A 238 -25.57 6.86 18.18
CA GLY A 238 -26.92 7.38 17.92
C GLY A 238 -27.87 6.39 17.25
N ASN A 239 -27.54 5.11 17.22
CA ASN A 239 -28.45 4.06 16.75
C ASN A 239 -29.13 3.38 17.96
N TYR A 240 -30.21 2.65 17.74
CA TYR A 240 -30.82 1.83 18.78
C TYR A 240 -30.75 0.38 18.31
N THR A 241 -29.84 -0.39 18.89
CA THR A 241 -29.48 -1.71 18.39
C THR A 241 -29.57 -2.79 19.46
N ASP A 242 -29.71 -4.05 19.04
CA ASP A 242 -29.67 -5.20 19.94
C ASP A 242 -28.65 -6.22 19.45
N SER A 243 -27.72 -6.58 20.34
CA SER A 243 -26.72 -7.64 20.14
C SER A 243 -27.33 -8.98 19.71
N ASN A 244 -28.57 -9.27 20.12
CA ASN A 244 -29.28 -10.49 19.74
C ASN A 244 -29.45 -10.60 18.22
N TRP A 245 -29.56 -9.48 17.50
CA TRP A 245 -29.70 -9.47 16.04
C TRP A 245 -28.51 -10.11 15.32
N PHE A 246 -27.34 -10.09 15.95
CA PHE A 246 -26.11 -10.70 15.45
C PHE A 246 -25.84 -12.07 16.09
N ILE A 247 -26.17 -12.27 17.36
CA ILE A 247 -25.93 -13.54 18.08
C ILE A 247 -26.80 -14.67 17.52
N SER A 248 -28.04 -14.37 17.14
CA SER A 248 -29.01 -15.36 16.66
C SER A 248 -28.77 -15.87 15.23
N LEU A 249 -27.78 -15.33 14.53
CA LEU A 249 -27.50 -15.68 13.13
C LEU A 249 -26.98 -17.11 12.97
N GLU A 250 -27.44 -17.78 11.91
CA GLU A 250 -26.92 -19.07 11.49
C GLU A 250 -25.61 -18.94 10.69
N LYS A 251 -24.86 -20.05 10.57
CA LYS A 251 -23.60 -20.10 9.78
C LYS A 251 -23.76 -19.51 8.37
N ARG A 252 -24.86 -19.83 7.68
CA ARG A 252 -25.13 -19.32 6.32
C ARG A 252 -25.36 -17.81 6.30
N GLU A 253 -25.97 -17.29 7.34
CA GLU A 253 -26.27 -15.87 7.48
C GLU A 253 -25.00 -15.06 7.79
N TYR A 254 -24.08 -15.58 8.61
CA TYR A 254 -22.76 -14.97 8.78
C TYR A 254 -21.94 -14.95 7.48
N ILE A 255 -21.96 -16.03 6.69
CA ILE A 255 -21.29 -16.05 5.38
C ILE A 255 -21.90 -15.00 4.44
N ARG A 256 -23.24 -14.90 4.43
CA ARG A 256 -23.97 -13.90 3.65
C ARG A 256 -23.66 -12.49 4.13
N TYR A 257 -23.59 -12.26 5.43
CA TYR A 257 -23.21 -11.01 6.06
C TYR A 257 -21.83 -10.58 5.59
N TYR A 258 -20.83 -11.46 5.70
CA TYR A 258 -19.48 -11.21 5.19
C TYR A 258 -19.49 -10.80 3.73
N ARG A 259 -20.19 -11.56 2.85
CA ARG A 259 -20.21 -11.31 1.40
C ARG A 259 -20.79 -9.95 1.06
N TYR A 260 -21.93 -9.59 1.66
CA TYR A 260 -22.56 -8.30 1.41
C TYR A 260 -21.75 -7.14 1.97
N LEU A 261 -21.13 -7.29 3.14
CA LEU A 261 -20.27 -6.25 3.71
C LEU A 261 -19.01 -6.05 2.88
N TYR A 262 -18.41 -7.15 2.40
CA TYR A 262 -17.28 -7.10 1.47
C TYR A 262 -17.65 -6.40 0.17
N ASP A 263 -18.80 -6.72 -0.40
CA ASP A 263 -19.31 -6.13 -1.64
C ASP A 263 -19.59 -4.63 -1.51
N ILE A 264 -20.25 -4.21 -0.42
CA ILE A 264 -20.50 -2.79 -0.14
C ILE A 264 -19.18 -2.04 0.07
N TRP A 265 -18.27 -2.60 0.84
CA TRP A 265 -16.99 -1.95 1.15
C TRP A 265 -16.11 -1.79 -0.09
N HIS A 266 -16.02 -2.82 -0.94
CA HIS A 266 -15.11 -2.79 -2.09
C HIS A 266 -15.73 -2.20 -3.36
N TYR A 267 -16.99 -2.53 -3.66
CA TYR A 267 -17.60 -2.25 -4.96
C TYR A 267 -18.76 -1.25 -4.86
N ARG A 268 -19.83 -1.59 -4.14
CA ARG A 268 -21.10 -0.83 -4.22
C ARG A 268 -21.04 0.55 -3.54
N GLY A 269 -20.22 0.71 -2.51
CA GLY A 269 -20.12 1.96 -1.77
C GLY A 269 -19.47 3.11 -2.56
N GLN A 270 -18.75 2.82 -3.65
CA GLN A 270 -18.01 3.80 -4.48
C GLN A 270 -17.18 4.83 -3.68
N MET A 271 -16.73 4.44 -2.49
CA MET A 271 -16.04 5.34 -1.58
C MET A 271 -14.61 5.54 -2.05
N THR A 272 -14.12 6.77 -2.00
CA THR A 272 -12.71 7.04 -2.28
C THR A 272 -11.82 6.34 -1.26
N HIS A 273 -10.60 6.00 -1.64
CA HIS A 273 -9.62 5.40 -0.72
C HIS A 273 -9.36 6.27 0.52
N GLU A 274 -9.42 7.59 0.37
CA GLU A 274 -9.28 8.52 1.48
C GLU A 274 -10.45 8.38 2.47
N THR A 275 -11.69 8.26 1.99
CA THR A 275 -12.86 8.04 2.84
C THR A 275 -12.76 6.70 3.58
N LYS A 276 -12.36 5.62 2.89
CA LYS A 276 -12.16 4.30 3.51
C LYS A 276 -11.09 4.36 4.62
N ARG A 277 -9.99 5.09 4.40
CA ARG A 277 -8.92 5.29 5.39
C ARG A 277 -9.36 6.11 6.60
N ARG A 278 -10.31 7.03 6.43
CA ARG A 278 -10.88 7.79 7.54
C ARG A 278 -11.84 6.96 8.39
N ILE A 279 -12.50 5.96 7.81
CA ILE A 279 -13.35 5.00 8.54
C ILE A 279 -12.51 3.90 9.20
N CYS A 280 -11.51 3.38 8.49
CA CYS A 280 -10.60 2.37 9.01
C CYS A 280 -9.16 2.88 8.97
N ARG A 281 -8.68 3.43 10.09
CA ARG A 281 -7.33 4.03 10.18
C ARG A 281 -6.20 3.01 10.17
N LEU A 282 -6.44 1.83 10.75
CA LEU A 282 -5.39 0.83 10.98
C LEU A 282 -5.01 0.05 9.72
N HIS A 283 -5.99 -0.58 9.08
CA HIS A 283 -5.81 -1.43 7.90
C HIS A 283 -7.18 -1.71 7.27
N ASP A 284 -7.21 -2.31 6.07
CA ASP A 284 -8.47 -2.80 5.50
C ASP A 284 -9.15 -3.81 6.45
N PRO A 285 -10.47 -3.68 6.74
CA PRO A 285 -11.15 -4.53 7.71
C PRO A 285 -11.19 -6.01 7.29
N PHE A 286 -10.94 -6.34 6.02
CA PHE A 286 -10.93 -7.69 5.47
C PHE A 286 -9.51 -8.30 5.29
N ILE A 287 -8.44 -7.58 5.63
CA ILE A 287 -7.04 -7.98 5.35
C ILE A 287 -6.65 -9.39 5.84
N ASN A 288 -7.18 -9.82 6.99
CA ASN A 288 -6.89 -11.12 7.61
C ASN A 288 -8.06 -12.12 7.53
N THR A 289 -9.07 -11.83 6.72
CA THR A 289 -10.30 -12.64 6.66
C THR A 289 -10.53 -13.12 5.23
N SER A 290 -10.40 -14.42 5.00
CA SER A 290 -10.62 -14.99 3.66
C SER A 290 -12.02 -15.57 3.56
N LEU A 291 -12.81 -15.15 2.56
CA LEU A 291 -14.09 -15.81 2.25
C LEU A 291 -13.91 -17.32 2.03
N SER A 292 -12.79 -17.72 1.45
CA SER A 292 -12.44 -19.13 1.23
C SER A 292 -12.32 -19.88 2.55
N SER A 293 -11.76 -19.28 3.61
CA SER A 293 -11.67 -19.92 4.93
C SER A 293 -13.01 -20.06 5.63
N LEU A 294 -14.01 -19.20 5.35
CA LEU A 294 -15.36 -19.34 5.90
C LEU A 294 -16.19 -20.44 5.21
N ASN A 295 -15.94 -20.73 3.94
CA ASN A 295 -16.69 -21.73 3.17
C ASN A 295 -16.19 -23.17 3.38
N LEU A 296 -15.14 -23.38 4.19
CA LEU A 296 -14.65 -24.73 4.48
C LEU A 296 -15.72 -25.57 5.22
N PRO A 297 -15.84 -26.88 4.92
CA PRO A 297 -16.76 -27.77 5.63
C PRO A 297 -16.50 -27.83 7.14
N THR A 298 -15.23 -27.65 7.54
CA THR A 298 -14.75 -27.72 8.92
C THR A 298 -15.02 -26.48 9.76
N THR A 299 -15.43 -25.36 9.16
CA THR A 299 -15.61 -24.09 9.85
C THR A 299 -16.86 -24.13 10.75
N THR A 300 -16.72 -23.76 12.02
CA THR A 300 -17.86 -23.70 12.95
C THR A 300 -18.65 -22.39 12.81
N THR A 301 -19.84 -22.33 13.40
CA THR A 301 -20.62 -21.08 13.46
C THR A 301 -19.88 -20.02 14.28
N GLU A 302 -19.18 -20.45 15.33
CA GLU A 302 -18.34 -19.62 16.20
C GLU A 302 -17.19 -18.96 15.42
N ASP A 303 -16.55 -19.69 14.50
CA ASP A 303 -15.48 -19.15 13.65
C ASP A 303 -16.02 -18.08 12.71
N CYS A 304 -17.17 -18.34 12.06
CA CYS A 304 -17.82 -17.36 11.20
C CYS A 304 -18.23 -16.09 11.97
N ARG A 305 -18.77 -16.28 13.19
CA ARG A 305 -19.13 -15.19 14.11
C ARG A 305 -17.91 -14.36 14.49
N ALA A 306 -16.80 -15.01 14.85
CA ALA A 306 -15.55 -14.34 15.24
C ALA A 306 -14.97 -13.51 14.09
N VAL A 307 -15.01 -14.02 12.86
CA VAL A 307 -14.55 -13.29 11.67
C VAL A 307 -15.43 -12.08 11.38
N CYS A 308 -16.76 -12.24 11.41
CA CYS A 308 -17.67 -11.11 11.18
C CYS A 308 -17.51 -10.04 12.26
N LEU A 309 -17.40 -10.45 13.53
CA LEU A 309 -17.16 -9.54 14.65
C LEU A 309 -15.87 -8.75 14.49
N TYR A 310 -14.77 -9.40 14.09
CA TYR A 310 -13.49 -8.73 13.83
C TYR A 310 -13.62 -7.61 12.78
N ILE A 311 -14.37 -7.85 11.71
CA ILE A 311 -14.61 -6.86 10.66
C ILE A 311 -15.42 -5.69 11.21
N MET A 312 -16.51 -5.97 11.94
CA MET A 312 -17.36 -4.93 12.52
C MET A 312 -16.58 -4.05 13.51
N GLU A 313 -15.76 -4.64 14.38
CA GLU A 313 -14.92 -3.91 15.34
C GLU A 313 -13.95 -2.96 14.63
N ASN A 314 -13.32 -3.40 13.54
CA ASN A 314 -12.43 -2.52 12.77
C ASN A 314 -13.20 -1.35 12.14
N MET A 315 -14.40 -1.59 11.62
CA MET A 315 -15.19 -0.53 10.97
C MET A 315 -15.76 0.49 11.96
N VAL A 316 -16.11 0.06 13.18
CA VAL A 316 -16.73 0.94 14.19
C VAL A 316 -15.70 1.65 15.06
N TYR A 317 -14.67 0.94 15.54
CA TYR A 317 -13.73 1.52 16.52
C TYR A 317 -12.56 2.30 15.91
N THR A 318 -12.24 2.11 14.63
CA THR A 318 -11.01 2.66 14.03
C THR A 318 -11.21 3.91 13.17
N GLY A 319 -12.39 4.53 13.24
CA GLY A 319 -12.68 5.80 12.58
C GLY A 319 -11.89 6.97 13.19
N ILE A 320 -11.51 7.93 12.35
CA ILE A 320 -10.69 9.10 12.76
C ILE A 320 -11.45 10.06 13.68
N ASP A 321 -12.76 10.18 13.50
CA ASP A 321 -13.67 10.99 14.32
C ASP A 321 -15.03 10.28 14.48
N ALA A 322 -15.91 10.86 15.28
CA ALA A 322 -17.24 10.31 15.54
C ALA A 322 -18.13 10.26 14.28
N GLU A 323 -17.90 11.10 13.27
CA GLU A 323 -18.68 11.08 12.03
C GLU A 323 -18.29 9.86 11.18
N TYR A 324 -16.99 9.61 11.01
CA TYR A 324 -16.52 8.43 10.28
C TYR A 324 -16.81 7.12 11.02
N GLN A 325 -16.82 7.13 12.36
CA GLN A 325 -17.29 5.99 13.16
C GLN A 325 -18.79 5.71 12.92
N LYS A 326 -19.63 6.76 12.86
CA LYS A 326 -21.05 6.63 12.49
C LYS A 326 -21.21 6.03 11.10
N ILE A 327 -20.41 6.46 10.12
CA ILE A 327 -20.47 5.90 8.76
C ILE A 327 -20.09 4.41 8.78
N GLY A 328 -19.02 4.03 9.51
CA GLY A 328 -18.64 2.63 9.70
C GLY A 328 -19.75 1.79 10.33
N ALA A 329 -20.37 2.30 11.41
CA ALA A 329 -21.51 1.66 12.06
C ALA A 329 -22.72 1.51 11.11
N LEU A 330 -23.04 2.53 10.31
CA LEU A 330 -24.12 2.46 9.34
C LEU A 330 -23.88 1.37 8.29
N HIS A 331 -22.67 1.20 7.76
CA HIS A 331 -22.37 0.11 6.83
C HIS A 331 -22.55 -1.27 7.48
N VAL A 332 -22.07 -1.43 8.71
CA VAL A 332 -22.22 -2.67 9.50
C VAL A 332 -23.70 -3.01 9.74
N LEU A 333 -24.50 -2.02 10.11
CA LEU A 333 -25.94 -2.19 10.36
C LEU A 333 -26.73 -2.39 9.06
N SER A 334 -26.34 -1.73 7.98
CA SER A 334 -26.95 -1.88 6.65
C SER A 334 -26.94 -3.33 6.20
N VAL A 335 -25.82 -4.02 6.38
CA VAL A 335 -25.74 -5.44 6.04
C VAL A 335 -26.47 -6.31 7.05
N LEU A 336 -26.52 -5.89 8.32
CA LEU A 336 -27.22 -6.62 9.37
C LEU A 336 -28.73 -6.67 9.08
N THR A 337 -29.33 -5.61 8.53
CA THR A 337 -30.74 -5.62 8.11
C THR A 337 -31.01 -6.54 6.91
N ILE A 338 -30.00 -6.87 6.11
CA ILE A 338 -30.15 -7.85 5.02
C ILE A 338 -30.24 -9.27 5.59
N VAL A 339 -29.46 -9.60 6.62
CA VAL A 339 -29.36 -10.98 7.13
C VAL A 339 -30.26 -11.26 8.33
N SER A 340 -30.52 -10.26 9.18
CA SER A 340 -31.34 -10.39 10.39
C SER A 340 -32.71 -9.75 10.18
N MET A 341 -33.78 -10.54 10.36
CA MET A 341 -35.14 -10.05 10.19
C MET A 341 -35.54 -9.04 11.27
N ASP A 342 -35.05 -9.23 12.50
CA ASP A 342 -35.33 -8.33 13.62
C ASP A 342 -34.64 -6.98 13.43
N ALA A 343 -33.38 -6.97 12.98
CA ALA A 343 -32.69 -5.73 12.61
C ALA A 343 -33.43 -4.99 11.48
N ARG A 344 -33.92 -5.73 10.47
CA ARG A 344 -34.67 -5.15 9.34
C ARG A 344 -35.95 -4.45 9.79
N ARG A 345 -36.70 -5.05 10.71
CA ARG A 345 -37.96 -4.48 11.22
C ARG A 345 -37.72 -3.19 12.00
N ASN A 346 -36.62 -3.13 12.77
CA ASN A 346 -36.29 -1.95 13.56
C ASN A 346 -35.62 -0.83 12.75
N MET A 347 -34.90 -1.17 11.67
CA MET A 347 -34.18 -0.22 10.82
C MET A 347 -34.54 -0.39 9.34
N MET A 348 -35.84 -0.35 9.03
CA MET A 348 -36.35 -0.58 7.67
C MET A 348 -35.79 0.42 6.65
N TRP A 349 -35.65 1.68 7.04
CA TRP A 349 -35.10 2.75 6.19
C TRP A 349 -33.67 2.45 5.71
N LEU A 350 -32.86 1.77 6.54
CA LEU A 350 -31.48 1.41 6.22
C LEU A 350 -31.40 0.19 5.28
N TYR A 351 -32.39 -0.70 5.36
CA TYR A 351 -32.53 -1.78 4.40
C TYR A 351 -32.95 -1.25 3.03
N GLU A 352 -33.92 -0.33 2.99
CA GLU A 352 -34.41 0.25 1.73
C GLU A 352 -33.31 1.00 0.98
N SER A 353 -32.40 1.70 1.68
CA SER A 353 -31.27 2.41 1.05
C SER A 353 -30.25 1.51 0.35
N LEU A 354 -30.35 0.19 0.48
CA LEU A 354 -29.49 -0.79 -0.20
C LEU A 354 -30.18 -1.50 -1.36
N VAL A 355 -31.51 -1.47 -1.42
CA VAL A 355 -32.32 -2.17 -2.42
C VAL A 355 -32.64 -1.24 -3.60
N TYR A 356 -32.72 0.06 -3.34
CA TYR A 356 -32.76 1.13 -4.33
C TYR A 356 -31.38 1.75 -4.53
#